data_AF-A0A0G0I5R0-F1
#
_entry.id   AF-A0A0G0I5R0-F1
#
_cell.length_a   1.000
_cell.length_b   1.000
_cell.length_c   1.000
_cell.angle_alpha   90.00
_cell.angle_beta   90.00
_cell.angle_gamma   90.00
#
_symmetry.space_group_name_H-M   'P 1'
#
loop_
_entity.id
_entity.type
_entity.pdbx_description
1 polymer ?
#
loop_
_entity_poly.entity_id
_entity_poly.type
_entity_poly.pdbx_seq_one_letter_code
_entity_poly.pdbx_strand_id
1 'polypeptide(L)'
;KELSEGPIFYNDNPYVAEGVYIDFEKVLPSIDKEKYEIIGLTYNNITKEKLFDDIKSNDTEDDWTYYVDNDELKGDVDYFIEYNKYFDQKFQEYNIKTYDVSENRNLVFEKILKISKTNNLQT
;
A
#
# COMPACT_ATOMS: atom_id res chain seq x y z
N LYS A 1 9.81 -3.13 19.19
CA LYS A 1 8.93 -2.13 19.86
C LYS A 1 8.11 -1.52 18.75
N GLU A 2 6.82 -1.81 18.73
CA GLU A 2 5.89 -1.30 17.72
C GLU A 2 5.99 0.24 17.68
N LEU A 3 6.06 0.82 16.48
CA LEU A 3 6.24 2.26 16.28
C LEU A 3 5.00 3.08 16.71
N SER A 4 3.94 2.42 17.17
CA SER A 4 2.61 2.94 17.48
C SER A 4 2.46 3.62 18.85
N GLU A 5 3.42 3.49 19.77
CA GLU A 5 3.17 3.85 21.19
C GLU A 5 4.18 4.84 21.80
N GLY A 6 4.41 6.00 21.17
CA GLY A 6 5.30 7.02 21.72
C GLY A 6 4.78 8.46 21.61
N PRO A 7 5.09 9.36 22.56
CA PRO A 7 4.72 10.79 22.51
C PRO A 7 5.39 11.58 21.36
N ILE A 8 6.19 10.89 20.54
CA ILE A 8 6.85 11.39 19.33
C ILE A 8 5.94 11.21 18.09
N PHE A 9 4.75 10.58 18.25
CA PHE A 9 3.84 10.28 17.14
C PHE A 9 3.29 11.53 16.45
N TYR A 10 3.30 12.71 17.10
CA TYR A 10 2.58 13.90 16.62
C TYR A 10 3.42 15.14 16.27
N ASN A 11 4.76 15.06 16.33
CA ASN A 11 5.61 16.21 15.98
C ASN A 11 6.39 15.95 14.68
N ASP A 12 6.09 16.77 13.68
CA ASP A 12 6.91 17.10 12.50
C ASP A 12 7.23 15.99 11.47
N ASN A 13 6.64 14.81 11.56
CA ASN A 13 6.75 13.78 10.52
C ASN A 13 5.50 13.68 9.63
N PRO A 14 5.64 13.52 8.30
CA PRO A 14 4.51 13.23 7.43
C PRO A 14 3.95 11.84 7.78
N TYR A 15 2.72 11.82 8.27
CA TYR A 15 2.01 10.60 8.67
C TYR A 15 1.79 9.67 7.47
N VAL A 16 2.07 8.37 7.64
CA VAL A 16 1.65 7.33 6.70
C VAL A 16 0.52 6.57 7.37
N ALA A 17 -0.66 6.58 6.74
CA ALA A 17 -1.79 5.74 7.14
C ALA A 17 -1.91 4.58 6.15
N GLU A 18 -1.84 3.35 6.66
CA GLU A 18 -2.09 2.13 5.91
C GLU A 18 -3.46 1.56 6.30
N GLY A 19 -4.23 1.10 5.32
CA GLY A 19 -5.55 0.53 5.54
C GLY A 19 -5.76 -0.72 4.70
N VAL A 20 -6.09 -1.82 5.37
CA VAL A 20 -6.44 -3.11 4.73
C VAL A 20 -7.88 -3.16 4.24
N TYR A 21 -8.75 -2.30 4.79
CA TYR A 21 -10.15 -2.14 4.36
C TYR A 21 -10.53 -0.66 4.42
N ILE A 22 -10.82 -0.08 3.26
CA ILE A 22 -11.11 1.35 3.12
C ILE A 22 -12.52 1.55 2.55
N ASP A 23 -13.36 2.25 3.30
CA ASP A 23 -14.61 2.81 2.78
C ASP A 23 -14.29 4.17 2.15
N PHE A 24 -14.04 4.16 0.83
CA PHE A 24 -13.61 5.35 0.09
C PHE A 24 -14.63 6.51 0.19
N GLU A 25 -15.93 6.20 0.23
CA GLU A 25 -16.99 7.21 0.33
C GLU A 25 -16.97 7.92 1.69
N LYS A 26 -16.60 7.22 2.75
CA LYS A 26 -16.46 7.82 4.09
C LYS A 26 -15.12 8.49 4.29
N VAL A 27 -14.04 7.87 3.82
CA VAL A 27 -12.67 8.31 4.12
C VAL A 27 -12.27 9.50 3.26
N LEU A 28 -12.45 9.43 1.94
CA LEU A 28 -11.93 10.47 1.03
C LEU A 28 -12.49 11.88 1.29
N PRO A 29 -13.78 12.07 1.63
CA PRO A 29 -14.28 13.40 1.96
C PRO A 29 -13.70 13.99 3.25
N SER A 30 -13.15 13.16 4.14
CA SER A 30 -12.54 13.62 5.40
C SER A 30 -11.08 14.05 5.27
N ILE A 31 -10.45 13.75 4.12
CA ILE A 31 -9.03 14.07 3.89
C ILE A 31 -8.90 15.47 3.28
N ASP A 32 -8.12 16.32 3.93
CA ASP A 32 -7.70 17.61 3.39
C ASP A 32 -6.66 17.41 2.28
N LYS A 33 -7.14 17.45 1.02
CA LYS A 33 -6.31 17.23 -0.17
C LYS A 33 -5.33 18.37 -0.46
N GLU A 34 -5.42 19.51 0.24
CA GLU A 34 -4.41 20.56 0.16
C GLU A 34 -3.21 20.26 1.07
N LYS A 35 -3.44 19.47 2.14
CA LYS A 35 -2.39 19.08 3.09
C LYS A 35 -1.79 17.70 2.82
N TYR A 36 -2.58 16.80 2.25
CA TYR A 36 -2.19 15.39 2.09
C TYR A 36 -2.22 14.94 0.63
N GLU A 37 -1.15 14.28 0.20
CA GLU A 37 -1.12 13.54 -1.05
C GLU A 37 -1.68 12.12 -0.82
N ILE A 38 -2.63 11.71 -1.66
CA ILE A 38 -3.19 10.35 -1.65
C ILE A 38 -2.65 9.62 -2.86
N ILE A 39 -1.98 8.48 -2.64
CA ILE A 39 -1.46 7.60 -3.69
C ILE A 39 -2.02 6.20 -3.51
N GLY A 40 -2.27 5.51 -4.62
CA GLY A 40 -2.58 4.09 -4.65
C GLY A 40 -1.34 3.29 -5.01
N LEU A 41 -1.03 2.26 -4.24
CA LEU A 41 -0.05 1.25 -4.62
C LEU A 41 -0.81 0.02 -5.11
N THR A 42 -0.52 -0.41 -6.33
CA THR A 42 -1.16 -1.57 -6.95
C THR A 42 -0.11 -2.58 -7.39
N TYR A 43 -0.53 -3.81 -7.65
CA TYR A 43 0.33 -4.84 -8.23
C TYR A 43 -0.38 -5.48 -9.43
N ASN A 44 -0.85 -4.63 -10.36
CA ASN A 44 -1.72 -5.03 -11.47
C ASN A 44 -1.05 -6.00 -12.45
N ASN A 45 0.29 -6.02 -12.51
CA ASN A 45 1.06 -6.89 -13.38
C ASN A 45 1.64 -8.12 -12.66
N ILE A 46 1.37 -8.32 -11.36
CA ILE A 46 1.86 -9.49 -10.64
C ILE A 46 1.06 -10.74 -11.01
N THR A 47 1.72 -11.89 -11.10
CA THR A 47 1.03 -13.18 -11.21
C THR A 47 0.74 -13.74 -9.82
N LYS A 48 -0.21 -14.68 -9.73
CA LYS A 48 -0.52 -15.38 -8.47
C LYS A 48 0.70 -16.14 -7.94
N GLU A 49 1.41 -16.83 -8.82
CA GLU A 49 2.61 -17.59 -8.49
C GLU A 49 3.69 -16.66 -7.94
N LYS A 50 3.91 -15.51 -8.59
CA LYS A 50 4.87 -14.52 -8.12
C LYS A 50 4.48 -13.92 -6.78
N LEU A 51 3.20 -13.61 -6.56
CA LEU A 51 2.75 -13.07 -5.27
C LEU A 51 2.93 -14.11 -4.15
N PHE A 52 2.58 -15.37 -4.40
CA PHE A 52 2.82 -16.47 -3.48
C PHE A 52 4.31 -16.60 -3.12
N ASP A 53 5.18 -16.62 -4.13
CA ASP A 53 6.63 -16.74 -3.94
C ASP A 53 7.21 -15.52 -3.20
N ASP A 54 6.74 -14.31 -3.53
CA ASP A 54 7.14 -13.07 -2.86
C ASP A 54 6.74 -13.12 -1.37
N ILE A 55 5.54 -13.59 -1.02
CA ILE A 55 5.12 -13.77 0.40
C ILE A 55 6.04 -14.79 1.08
N LYS A 56 6.15 -16.01 0.54
CA LYS A 56 6.95 -17.08 1.17
C LYS A 56 8.43 -16.73 1.34
N SER A 57 8.99 -15.91 0.46
CA SER A 57 10.40 -15.53 0.50
C SER A 57 10.71 -14.35 1.43
N ASN A 58 9.71 -13.54 1.79
CA ASN A 58 9.90 -12.35 2.63
C ASN A 58 9.27 -12.49 4.02
N ASP A 59 8.31 -13.40 4.21
CA ASP A 59 7.66 -13.63 5.49
C ASP A 59 8.66 -14.05 6.58
N THR A 60 8.45 -13.48 7.75
CA THR A 60 9.16 -13.76 8.99
C THR A 60 8.21 -14.35 10.03
N GLU A 61 8.72 -14.84 11.15
CA GLU A 61 7.90 -15.37 12.25
C GLU A 61 6.91 -14.36 12.85
N ASP A 62 7.09 -13.06 12.57
CA ASP A 62 6.19 -11.98 12.97
C ASP A 62 4.99 -11.81 12.00
N ASP A 63 5.06 -12.38 10.80
CA ASP A 63 4.01 -12.30 9.79
C ASP A 63 3.00 -13.44 9.98
N TRP A 64 1.70 -13.13 10.00
CA TRP A 64 0.68 -14.16 10.21
C TRP A 64 0.67 -15.22 9.10
N THR A 65 0.99 -14.82 7.87
CA THR A 65 1.11 -15.69 6.68
C THR A 65 2.26 -16.70 6.79
N TYR A 66 3.22 -16.48 7.68
CA TYR A 66 4.32 -17.42 7.91
C TYR A 66 3.84 -18.80 8.37
N TYR A 67 2.78 -18.82 9.20
CA TYR A 67 2.22 -20.04 9.78
C TYR A 67 1.08 -20.66 8.94
N VAL A 68 0.70 -19.99 7.85
CA VAL A 68 -0.36 -20.45 6.95
C VAL A 68 0.19 -21.54 6.02
N ASP A 69 -0.59 -22.60 5.80
CA ASP A 69 -0.18 -23.65 4.89
C ASP A 69 -0.27 -23.22 3.43
N ASN A 70 0.37 -23.99 2.54
CA ASN A 70 0.47 -23.59 1.13
C ASN A 70 -0.87 -23.56 0.38
N ASP A 71 -1.85 -24.36 0.77
CA ASP A 71 -3.14 -24.40 0.08
C ASP A 71 -4.06 -23.28 0.59
N GLU A 72 -4.02 -22.99 1.89
CA GLU A 72 -4.66 -21.81 2.47
C GLU A 72 -4.06 -20.52 1.89
N LEU A 73 -2.74 -20.39 1.83
CA LEU A 73 -2.07 -19.20 1.30
C LEU A 73 -2.37 -18.96 -0.19
N LYS A 74 -2.56 -20.01 -1.00
CA LYS A 74 -3.02 -19.84 -2.39
C LYS A 74 -4.42 -19.25 -2.45
N GLY A 75 -5.30 -19.63 -1.53
CA GLY A 75 -6.63 -19.04 -1.40
C GLY A 75 -6.55 -17.56 -1.04
N ASP A 76 -5.66 -17.19 -0.13
CA ASP A 76 -5.44 -15.79 0.24
C ASP A 76 -4.82 -14.97 -0.90
N VAL A 77 -3.87 -15.54 -1.65
CA VAL A 77 -3.30 -14.91 -2.85
C VAL A 77 -4.39 -14.63 -3.89
N ASP A 78 -5.30 -15.56 -4.10
CA ASP A 78 -6.44 -15.36 -4.99
C ASP A 78 -7.32 -14.21 -4.53
N TYR A 79 -7.61 -14.15 -3.23
CA TYR A 79 -8.35 -13.06 -2.62
C TYR A 79 -7.62 -11.71 -2.81
N PHE A 80 -6.31 -11.63 -2.55
CA PHE A 80 -5.52 -10.40 -2.68
C PHE A 80 -5.48 -9.88 -4.12
N ILE A 81 -5.37 -10.76 -5.12
CA ILE A 81 -5.41 -10.37 -6.53
C ILE A 81 -6.76 -9.75 -6.89
N GLU A 82 -7.88 -10.35 -6.48
CA GLU A 82 -9.20 -9.78 -6.72
C GLU A 82 -9.40 -8.45 -5.96
N TYR A 83 -8.87 -8.36 -4.74
CA TYR A 83 -8.94 -7.15 -3.94
C TYR A 83 -8.11 -6.01 -4.56
N ASN A 84 -6.93 -6.30 -5.11
CA ASN A 84 -6.13 -5.32 -5.85
C ASN A 84 -6.87 -4.78 -7.08
N LYS A 85 -7.59 -5.63 -7.82
CA LYS A 85 -8.42 -5.18 -8.95
C LYS A 85 -9.53 -4.23 -8.49
N TYR A 86 -10.18 -4.55 -7.36
CA TYR A 86 -11.18 -3.66 -6.76
C TYR A 86 -10.58 -2.31 -6.37
N PHE A 87 -9.41 -2.30 -5.72
CA PHE A 87 -8.70 -1.07 -5.34
C PHE A 87 -8.28 -0.25 -6.55
N ASP A 88 -7.73 -0.88 -7.60
CA ASP A 88 -7.35 -0.21 -8.84
C ASP A 88 -8.56 0.50 -9.48
N GLN A 89 -9.72 -0.16 -9.52
CA GLN A 89 -10.97 0.45 -9.99
C GLN A 89 -11.39 1.64 -9.13
N LYS A 90 -11.30 1.53 -7.79
CA LYS A 90 -11.63 2.65 -6.89
C LYS A 90 -10.65 3.80 -7.03
N PHE A 91 -9.36 3.53 -7.19
CA PHE A 91 -8.39 4.59 -7.44
C PHE A 91 -8.69 5.35 -8.73
N GLN A 92 -9.09 4.64 -9.80
CA GLN A 92 -9.55 5.28 -11.04
C GLN A 92 -10.82 6.11 -10.83
N GLU A 93 -11.83 5.57 -10.14
CA GLU A 93 -13.10 6.25 -9.83
C GLU A 93 -12.89 7.57 -9.09
N TYR A 94 -11.95 7.60 -8.14
CA TYR A 94 -11.64 8.78 -7.34
C TYR A 94 -10.49 9.63 -7.88
N ASN A 95 -9.98 9.33 -9.08
CA ASN A 95 -8.86 10.01 -9.71
C ASN A 95 -7.61 10.08 -8.80
N ILE A 96 -7.33 8.99 -8.09
CA ILE A 96 -6.15 8.81 -7.25
C ILE A 96 -4.99 8.35 -8.12
N LYS A 97 -3.83 8.96 -7.91
CA LYS A 97 -2.60 8.61 -8.63
C LYS A 97 -2.11 7.24 -8.18
N THR A 98 -1.90 6.32 -9.11
CA THR A 98 -1.44 4.96 -8.81
C THR A 98 0.02 4.72 -9.21
N TYR A 99 0.67 3.79 -8.52
CA TYR A 99 1.98 3.26 -8.86
C TYR A 99 1.95 1.74 -8.77
N ASP A 100 2.30 1.07 -9.87
CA ASP A 100 2.41 -0.38 -9.92
C ASP A 100 3.74 -0.83 -9.30
N VAL A 101 3.66 -1.70 -8.31
CA VAL A 101 4.80 -2.25 -7.53
C VAL A 101 5.01 -3.74 -7.80
N SER A 102 4.48 -4.28 -8.90
CA SER A 102 4.65 -5.68 -9.28
C SER A 102 6.12 -6.03 -9.54
N GLU A 103 6.88 -5.06 -10.07
CA GLU A 103 8.31 -5.19 -10.34
C GLU A 103 9.08 -3.95 -9.86
N ASN A 104 10.38 -4.14 -9.58
CA ASN A 104 11.31 -3.05 -9.28
C ASN A 104 10.82 -2.10 -8.18
N ARG A 105 10.25 -2.63 -7.08
CA ARG A 105 9.65 -1.86 -5.97
C ARG A 105 10.52 -0.70 -5.50
N ASN A 106 11.83 -0.90 -5.39
CA ASN A 106 12.78 0.15 -5.01
C ASN A 106 12.81 1.32 -6.00
N LEU A 107 12.76 1.07 -7.31
CA LEU A 107 12.72 2.15 -8.31
C LEU A 107 11.39 2.92 -8.24
N VAL A 108 10.28 2.23 -7.99
CA VAL A 108 8.97 2.86 -7.79
C VAL A 108 8.97 3.73 -6.55
N PHE A 109 9.53 3.23 -5.45
CA PHE A 109 9.69 3.97 -4.20
C PHE A 109 10.53 5.24 -4.39
N GLU A 110 11.71 5.14 -5.01
CA GLU A 110 12.56 6.30 -5.31
C GLU A 110 11.85 7.33 -6.19
N LYS A 111 11.03 6.86 -7.14
CA LYS A 111 10.19 7.73 -7.99
C LYS A 111 9.15 8.48 -7.15
N ILE A 112 8.46 7.80 -6.24
CA ILE A 112 7.48 8.42 -5.32
C ILE A 112 8.18 9.48 -4.46
N LEU A 113 9.29 9.13 -3.82
CA LEU A 113 10.06 10.06 -2.97
C LEU A 113 10.50 11.31 -3.72
N LYS A 114 10.97 11.16 -4.96
CA LYS A 114 11.40 12.30 -5.78
C LYS A 114 10.24 13.24 -6.10
N ILE A 115 9.06 12.69 -6.38
CA ILE A 115 7.86 13.47 -6.68
C ILE A 115 7.40 14.24 -5.44
N SER A 116 7.27 13.56 -4.30
CA SER A 116 6.80 14.20 -3.07
C SER A 116 7.77 15.28 -2.55
N LYS A 117 9.09 15.07 -2.69
CA LYS A 117 10.09 16.11 -2.38
C LYS A 117 9.98 17.34 -3.29
N THR A 118 9.64 17.15 -4.57
CA THR A 118 9.47 18.26 -5.51
C THR A 118 8.23 19.08 -5.19
N ASN A 119 7.14 18.42 -4.78
CA ASN A 119 5.90 19.09 -4.38
C ASN A 119 6.10 19.97 -3.13
N ASN A 120 6.88 19.50 -2.15
CA ASN A 120 7.20 20.26 -0.93
C ASN A 120 8.15 21.46 -1.15
N LEU A 121 8.80 21.56 -2.31
CA LEU A 121 9.70 22.68 -2.65
C LEU A 121 9.01 23.79 -3.44
N GLN A 122 7.75 23.60 -3.85
CA GLN A 122 6.96 24.58 -4.62
C GLN A 122 5.95 25.37 -3.78
N THR A 123 5.85 25.09 -2.48
CA THR A 123 5.10 25.87 -1.48
C THR A 123 6.03 26.72 -0.64
#